data_AF-K2FFH7-F1
#
_entry.id   AF-K2FFH7-F1
#
_cell.length_a   1.000
_cell.length_b   1.000
_cell.length_c   1.000
_cell.angle_alpha   90.00
_cell.angle_beta   90.00
_cell.angle_gamma   90.00
#
_symmetry.space_group_name_H-M   'P 1'
#
loop_
_entity.id
_entity.type
_entity.pdbx_description
1 polymer ?
#
loop_
_entity_poly.entity_id
_entity_poly.type
_entity_poly.pdbx_seq_one_letter_code
_entity_poly.pdbx_strand_id
1 'polypeptide(L)'
;MVKIFKKIFKHQNKVSHCILFIERDLNFIKNKIENYAFIDSQNLNLSIQRLGWKLDFYRFRRYLLEKYKIKVAYLFIGYLPENQDLYNSLQKYGYVLIFKPTLKYKNKKIKGNCDAELVLQAMVDYPNYNKAVVVSGDGDFHCLIHYLNQQNKLEKVLVPDEKNYSALLKKFADKLAFLNNLNKKLEYKNKKHPVRTKP
;
A
#
# COMPACT_ATOMS: atom_id res chain seq x y z
N MET A 1 -41.69 31.32 31.99
CA MET A 1 -40.63 30.30 32.24
C MET A 1 -40.72 29.09 31.29
N VAL A 2 -41.85 28.37 31.22
CA VAL A 2 -41.99 27.12 30.42
C VAL A 2 -41.72 27.27 28.90
N LYS A 3 -42.12 28.40 28.28
CA LYS A 3 -41.86 28.67 26.85
C LYS A 3 -40.37 28.81 26.52
N ILE A 4 -39.58 29.35 27.45
CA ILE A 4 -38.13 29.55 27.28
C ILE A 4 -37.41 28.20 27.36
N PHE A 5 -37.76 27.37 28.35
CA PHE A 5 -37.22 26.01 28.48
C PHE A 5 -37.53 25.13 27.27
N LYS A 6 -38.77 25.17 26.73
CA LYS A 6 -39.11 24.44 25.50
C LYS A 6 -38.28 24.90 24.29
N LYS A 7 -37.99 26.20 24.19
CA LYS A 7 -37.18 26.76 23.09
C LYS A 7 -35.72 26.33 23.20
N ILE A 8 -35.14 26.35 24.41
CA ILE A 8 -33.78 25.88 24.69
C ILE A 8 -33.65 24.38 24.41
N PHE A 9 -34.60 23.57 24.87
CA PHE A 9 -34.58 22.11 24.65
C PHE A 9 -34.71 21.74 23.17
N LYS A 10 -35.57 22.45 22.42
CA LYS A 10 -35.71 22.28 20.96
C LYS A 10 -34.44 22.70 20.22
N HIS A 11 -33.73 23.72 20.72
CA HIS A 11 -32.45 24.16 20.14
C HIS A 11 -31.32 23.18 20.42
N GLN A 12 -31.21 22.65 21.65
CA GLN A 12 -30.23 21.62 22.01
C GLN A 12 -30.43 20.32 21.19
N ASN A 13 -31.67 19.84 21.04
CA ASN A 13 -31.96 18.67 20.20
C ASN A 13 -31.56 18.89 18.73
N LYS A 14 -31.72 20.11 18.20
CA LYS A 14 -31.34 20.44 16.83
C LYS A 14 -29.82 20.47 16.64
N VAL A 15 -29.08 20.93 17.65
CA VAL A 15 -27.60 20.92 17.67
C VAL A 15 -27.07 19.50 17.78
N SER A 16 -27.60 18.67 18.70
CA SER A 16 -27.21 17.26 18.83
C SER A 16 -27.47 16.46 17.55
N HIS A 17 -28.58 16.74 16.86
CA HIS A 17 -28.90 16.11 15.58
C HIS A 17 -27.92 16.54 14.46
N CYS A 18 -27.52 17.82 14.41
CA CYS A 18 -26.50 18.29 13.46
C CYS A 18 -25.13 17.64 13.71
N ILE A 19 -24.72 17.51 14.98
CA ILE A 19 -23.44 16.86 15.34
C ILE A 19 -23.46 15.39 14.91
N LEU A 20 -24.53 14.65 15.21
CA LEU A 20 -24.71 13.26 14.76
C LEU A 20 -24.71 13.12 13.23
N PHE A 21 -25.26 14.10 12.52
CA PHE A 21 -25.27 14.11 11.05
C PHE A 21 -23.85 14.35 10.49
N ILE A 22 -23.12 15.32 11.04
CA ILE A 22 -21.71 15.60 10.66
C ILE A 22 -20.80 14.42 10.99
N GLU A 23 -20.96 13.78 12.15
CA GLU A 23 -20.21 12.58 12.52
C GLU A 23 -20.53 11.40 11.61
N ARG A 24 -21.80 11.23 11.19
CA ARG A 24 -22.19 10.23 10.19
C ARG A 24 -21.56 10.50 8.84
N ASP A 25 -21.55 11.75 8.38
CA ASP A 25 -20.95 12.13 7.10
C ASP A 25 -19.42 12.00 7.13
N LEU A 26 -18.77 12.39 8.22
CA LEU A 26 -17.33 12.18 8.43
C LEU A 26 -16.97 10.70 8.47
N ASN A 27 -17.79 9.86 9.12
CA ASN A 27 -17.61 8.40 9.12
C ASN A 27 -17.90 7.79 7.75
N PHE A 28 -18.87 8.33 7.01
CA PHE A 28 -19.18 7.91 5.65
C PHE A 28 -18.03 8.26 4.68
N ILE A 29 -17.46 9.46 4.80
CA ILE A 29 -16.29 9.90 4.03
C ILE A 29 -15.05 9.08 4.42
N LYS A 30 -14.78 8.85 5.70
CA LYS A 30 -13.69 7.96 6.17
C LYS A 30 -13.82 6.54 5.62
N ASN A 31 -15.04 6.01 5.55
CA ASN A 31 -15.30 4.68 4.98
C ASN A 31 -15.16 4.63 3.45
N LYS A 32 -15.09 5.79 2.77
CA LYS A 32 -14.97 5.88 1.31
C LYS A 32 -13.54 6.07 0.83
N ILE A 33 -12.66 6.60 1.67
CA ILE A 33 -11.23 6.75 1.32
C ILE A 33 -10.56 5.38 1.50
N GLU A 34 -10.19 4.78 0.37
CA GLU A 34 -9.55 3.47 0.35
C GLU A 34 -8.04 3.57 0.64
N ASN A 35 -7.43 2.45 1.00
CA ASN A 35 -6.03 2.38 1.35
C ASN A 35 -5.14 2.25 0.11
N TYR A 36 -3.90 2.71 0.21
CA TYR A 36 -2.91 2.64 -0.87
C TYR A 36 -1.75 1.72 -0.46
N ALA A 37 -1.13 1.06 -1.43
CA ALA A 37 0.07 0.26 -1.21
C ALA A 37 1.27 0.84 -1.98
N PHE A 38 2.41 0.90 -1.30
CA PHE A 38 3.69 1.34 -1.85
C PHE A 38 4.67 0.18 -1.78
N ILE A 39 4.98 -0.39 -2.95
CA ILE A 39 5.66 -1.69 -3.06
C ILE A 39 7.05 -1.50 -3.67
N ASP A 40 8.07 -1.78 -2.88
CA ASP A 40 9.43 -1.93 -3.36
C ASP A 40 9.56 -3.27 -4.09
N SER A 41 9.51 -3.22 -5.42
CA SER A 41 9.52 -4.44 -6.24
C SER A 41 10.85 -5.19 -6.14
N GLN A 42 11.96 -4.48 -5.93
CA GLN A 42 13.29 -5.07 -5.89
C GLN A 42 13.48 -5.84 -4.59
N ASN A 43 13.18 -5.21 -3.44
CA ASN A 43 13.27 -5.88 -2.15
C ASN A 43 12.29 -7.07 -2.07
N LEU A 44 11.06 -6.89 -2.57
CA LEU A 44 10.06 -7.96 -2.62
C LEU A 44 10.55 -9.14 -3.45
N ASN A 45 10.96 -8.90 -4.71
CA ASN A 45 11.34 -9.98 -5.61
C ASN A 45 12.61 -10.71 -5.12
N LEU A 46 13.66 -9.98 -4.73
CA LEU A 46 14.91 -10.60 -4.26
C LEU A 46 14.70 -11.40 -2.97
N SER A 47 13.85 -10.93 -2.05
CA SER A 47 13.58 -11.65 -0.81
C SER A 47 12.76 -12.91 -1.04
N ILE A 48 11.75 -12.86 -1.90
CA ILE A 48 10.93 -14.04 -2.23
C ILE A 48 11.76 -15.07 -3.00
N GLN A 49 12.63 -14.64 -3.91
CA GLN A 49 13.55 -15.54 -4.62
C GLN A 49 14.50 -16.28 -3.67
N ARG A 50 15.03 -15.60 -2.65
CA ARG A 50 15.86 -16.24 -1.59
C ARG A 50 15.10 -17.31 -0.81
N LEU A 51 13.78 -17.18 -0.68
CA LEU A 51 12.92 -18.17 -0.04
C LEU A 51 12.57 -19.37 -0.95
N GLY A 52 13.05 -19.39 -2.21
CA GLY A 52 12.92 -20.54 -3.11
C GLY A 52 11.57 -20.64 -3.84
N TRP A 53 10.76 -19.59 -3.84
CA TRP A 53 9.47 -19.57 -4.56
C TRP A 53 9.30 -18.29 -5.38
N LYS A 54 8.27 -18.26 -6.24
CA LYS A 54 7.95 -17.10 -7.09
C LYS A 54 6.60 -16.51 -6.71
N LEU A 55 6.56 -15.19 -6.56
CA LEU A 55 5.33 -14.47 -6.25
C LEU A 55 4.40 -14.41 -7.46
N ASP A 56 3.15 -14.81 -7.26
CA ASP A 56 2.05 -14.56 -8.17
C ASP A 56 1.53 -13.13 -7.97
N PHE A 57 1.97 -12.20 -8.83
CA PHE A 57 1.57 -10.79 -8.73
C PHE A 57 0.06 -10.58 -8.90
N TYR A 58 -0.64 -11.43 -9.65
CA TYR A 58 -2.10 -11.33 -9.75
C TYR A 58 -2.76 -11.66 -8.40
N ARG A 59 -2.39 -12.78 -7.79
CA ARG A 59 -2.91 -13.15 -6.46
C ARG A 59 -2.48 -12.18 -5.38
N PHE A 60 -1.26 -11.65 -5.47
CA PHE A 60 -0.79 -10.65 -4.52
C PHE A 60 -1.62 -9.37 -4.61
N ARG A 61 -1.95 -8.90 -5.82
CA ARG A 61 -2.83 -7.74 -5.99
C ARG A 61 -4.22 -7.97 -5.40
N ARG A 62 -4.79 -9.16 -5.61
CA ARG A 62 -6.07 -9.57 -5.01
C ARG A 62 -6.00 -9.62 -3.48
N TYR A 63 -4.93 -10.18 -2.93
CA TYR A 63 -4.70 -10.22 -1.49
C TYR A 63 -4.65 -8.81 -0.87
N LEU A 64 -3.92 -7.88 -1.51
CA LEU A 64 -3.87 -6.48 -1.07
C LEU A 64 -5.26 -5.82 -1.09
N LEU A 65 -6.02 -6.02 -2.17
CA LEU A 65 -7.39 -5.51 -2.30
C LEU A 65 -8.30 -6.05 -1.19
N GLU A 66 -8.31 -7.37 -1.00
CA GLU A 66 -9.29 -8.04 -0.13
C GLU A 66 -9.00 -7.83 1.35
N LYS A 67 -7.72 -8.01 1.75
CA LYS A 67 -7.30 -7.99 3.15
C LYS A 67 -7.08 -6.58 3.69
N TYR A 68 -6.46 -5.70 2.90
CA TYR A 68 -6.08 -4.36 3.34
C TYR A 68 -6.87 -3.24 2.66
N LYS A 69 -7.88 -3.59 1.85
CA LYS A 69 -8.72 -2.62 1.10
C LYS A 69 -7.89 -1.69 0.22
N ILE A 70 -6.86 -2.24 -0.43
CA ILE A 70 -5.97 -1.47 -1.31
C ILE A 70 -6.63 -1.18 -2.66
N LYS A 71 -6.97 0.10 -2.87
CA LYS A 71 -7.46 0.60 -4.16
C LYS A 71 -6.33 0.82 -5.15
N VAL A 72 -5.29 1.54 -4.74
CA VAL A 72 -4.13 1.87 -5.58
C VAL A 72 -2.92 1.15 -5.05
N ALA A 73 -2.26 0.36 -5.91
CA ALA A 73 -1.04 -0.35 -5.57
C ALA A 73 0.08 0.13 -6.50
N TYR A 74 0.94 0.99 -5.97
CA TYR A 74 2.15 1.44 -6.65
C TYR A 74 3.24 0.38 -6.56
N LEU A 75 3.84 0.05 -7.70
CA LEU A 75 4.97 -0.85 -7.80
C LEU A 75 6.16 -0.08 -8.35
N PHE A 76 7.16 0.15 -7.50
CA PHE A 76 8.36 0.91 -7.82
C PHE A 76 9.41 -0.03 -8.41
N ILE A 77 9.75 0.17 -9.67
CA ILE A 77 10.53 -0.80 -10.47
C ILE A 77 11.53 -0.10 -11.39
N GLY A 78 12.73 -0.68 -11.50
CA GLY A 78 13.71 -0.25 -12.49
C GLY A 78 13.24 -0.55 -13.91
N TYR A 79 13.37 0.41 -14.82
CA TYR A 79 12.98 0.23 -16.22
C TYR A 79 14.05 -0.51 -17.02
N LEU A 80 13.66 -1.63 -17.62
CA LEU A 80 14.42 -2.46 -18.55
C LEU A 80 13.54 -2.72 -19.78
N PRO A 81 13.93 -2.24 -20.98
CA PRO A 81 13.13 -2.43 -22.20
C PRO A 81 12.75 -3.88 -22.47
N GLU A 82 13.61 -4.83 -22.09
CA GLU A 82 13.42 -6.26 -22.30
C GLU A 82 12.26 -6.86 -21.47
N ASN A 83 11.81 -6.14 -20.43
CA ASN A 83 10.76 -6.59 -19.51
C ASN A 83 9.36 -6.06 -19.87
N GLN A 84 9.14 -5.58 -21.10
CA GLN A 84 7.87 -4.94 -21.50
C GLN A 84 6.64 -5.83 -21.28
N ASP A 85 6.73 -7.14 -21.56
CA ASP A 85 5.62 -8.09 -21.34
C ASP A 85 5.26 -8.27 -19.86
N LEU A 86 6.27 -8.24 -18.99
CA LEU A 86 6.07 -8.24 -17.54
C LEU A 86 5.33 -6.96 -17.11
N TYR A 87 5.75 -5.79 -17.61
CA TYR A 87 5.10 -4.51 -17.29
C TYR A 87 3.64 -4.49 -17.73
N ASN A 88 3.37 -4.95 -18.96
CA ASN A 88 2.02 -5.08 -19.50
C ASN A 88 1.15 -6.00 -18.61
N SER A 89 1.71 -7.11 -18.13
CA SER A 89 1.01 -8.05 -17.24
C SER A 89 0.69 -7.41 -15.88
N LEU A 90 1.65 -6.73 -15.26
CA LEU A 90 1.47 -6.05 -13.97
C LEU A 90 0.40 -4.94 -14.07
N GLN A 91 0.41 -4.15 -15.14
CA GLN A 91 -0.63 -3.15 -15.38
C GLN A 91 -2.01 -3.79 -15.56
N LYS A 92 -2.12 -4.90 -16.32
CA LYS A 92 -3.37 -5.66 -16.47
C LYS A 92 -3.89 -6.20 -15.13
N TYR A 93 -2.99 -6.54 -14.19
CA TYR A 93 -3.39 -6.96 -12.84
C TYR A 93 -3.88 -5.78 -11.99
N GLY A 94 -3.62 -4.54 -12.39
CA GLY A 94 -4.08 -3.33 -11.69
C GLY A 94 -3.02 -2.72 -10.77
N TYR A 95 -1.74 -2.90 -11.09
CA TYR A 95 -0.65 -2.13 -10.50
C TYR A 95 -0.41 -0.83 -11.26
N VAL A 96 -0.07 0.22 -10.52
CA VAL A 96 0.47 1.46 -11.09
C VAL A 96 1.98 1.36 -11.04
N LEU A 97 2.64 1.30 -12.19
CA LEU A 97 4.09 1.18 -12.27
C LEU A 97 4.74 2.55 -12.20
N ILE A 98 5.65 2.74 -11.25
CA ILE A 98 6.50 3.92 -11.18
C ILE A 98 7.92 3.50 -11.52
N PHE A 99 8.41 4.03 -12.63
CA PHE A 99 9.73 3.74 -13.15
C PHE A 99 10.72 4.80 -12.73
N LYS A 100 11.92 4.36 -12.32
CA LYS A 100 13.06 5.26 -12.24
C LYS A 100 13.63 5.48 -13.65
N PRO A 101 13.81 6.72 -14.12
CA PRO A 101 14.50 6.98 -15.38
C PRO A 101 15.93 6.48 -15.26
N THR A 102 16.30 5.50 -16.10
CA THR A 102 17.64 4.92 -16.10
C THR A 102 18.56 5.79 -16.96
N LEU A 103 19.51 6.47 -16.32
CA LEU A 103 20.61 7.10 -17.06
C LEU A 103 21.47 5.99 -17.66
N LYS A 104 21.53 5.92 -18.99
CA LYS A 104 22.39 4.99 -19.72
C LYS A 104 23.86 5.38 -19.55
N TYR A 105 24.48 4.98 -18.45
CA TYR A 105 25.94 5.05 -18.33
C TYR A 105 26.57 4.00 -19.26
N LYS A 106 27.68 4.36 -19.93
CA LYS A 106 28.44 3.52 -20.89
C LYS A 106 28.81 2.12 -20.33
N ASN A 107 28.72 1.92 -19.01
CA ASN A 107 29.10 0.68 -18.32
C ASN A 107 27.94 -0.30 -18.03
N LYS A 108 26.78 -0.22 -18.70
CA LYS A 108 25.65 -1.19 -18.63
C LYS A 108 25.12 -1.56 -17.22
N LYS A 109 25.65 -0.97 -16.16
CA LYS A 109 25.22 -1.17 -14.78
C LYS A 109 24.11 -0.18 -14.49
N ILE A 110 22.87 -0.59 -14.76
CA ILE A 110 21.69 0.10 -14.26
C ILE A 110 21.69 -0.10 -12.74
N LYS A 111 22.07 0.93 -11.99
CA LYS A 111 22.15 0.88 -10.53
C LYS A 111 21.44 2.10 -9.96
N GLY A 112 20.16 1.92 -9.65
CA GLY A 112 19.36 2.89 -8.91
C GLY A 112 18.20 2.17 -8.25
N ASN A 113 18.15 2.20 -6.92
CA ASN A 113 16.97 1.83 -6.14
C ASN A 113 15.87 2.88 -6.38
N CYS A 114 14.60 2.49 -6.25
CA CYS A 114 13.46 3.38 -6.46
C CYS A 114 12.95 3.99 -5.15
N ASP A 115 13.83 4.07 -4.14
CA ASP A 115 13.43 4.33 -2.76
C ASP A 115 12.96 5.78 -2.59
N ALA A 116 13.67 6.72 -3.23
CA ALA A 116 13.28 8.13 -3.24
C ALA A 116 11.93 8.33 -3.93
N GLU A 117 11.70 7.66 -5.05
CA GLU A 117 10.45 7.71 -5.80
C GLU A 117 9.29 7.14 -4.96
N LEU A 118 9.53 6.05 -4.21
CA LEU A 118 8.56 5.47 -3.29
C LEU A 118 8.18 6.44 -2.18
N VAL A 119 9.17 7.01 -1.50
CA VAL A 119 8.95 7.98 -0.43
C VAL A 119 8.21 9.20 -0.95
N LEU A 120 8.65 9.75 -2.08
CA LEU A 120 8.02 10.93 -2.68
C LEU A 120 6.57 10.66 -3.07
N GLN A 121 6.29 9.55 -3.77
CA GLN A 121 4.92 9.23 -4.18
C GLN A 121 4.01 9.02 -2.97
N ALA A 122 4.49 8.37 -1.92
CA ALA A 122 3.73 8.19 -0.68
C ALA A 122 3.33 9.52 -0.03
N MET A 123 4.16 10.56 -0.19
CA MET A 123 3.88 11.91 0.29
C MET A 123 3.01 12.71 -0.69
N VAL A 124 3.20 12.57 -2.00
CA VAL A 124 2.35 13.20 -3.03
C VAL A 124 0.90 12.75 -2.87
N ASP A 125 0.67 11.45 -2.67
CA ASP A 125 -0.67 10.89 -2.48
C ASP A 125 -1.15 10.90 -1.03
N TYR A 126 -0.38 11.47 -0.10
CA TYR A 126 -0.74 11.54 1.32
C TYR A 126 -2.17 12.02 1.62
N PRO A 127 -2.73 13.05 0.94
CA PRO A 127 -4.12 13.45 1.15
C PRO A 127 -5.15 12.49 0.50
N ASN A 128 -4.72 11.61 -0.40
CA ASN A 128 -5.59 10.80 -1.27
C ASN A 128 -5.90 9.40 -0.72
N TYR A 129 -5.20 8.96 0.33
CA TYR A 129 -5.43 7.65 0.97
C TYR A 129 -5.73 7.76 2.46
N ASN A 130 -6.50 6.80 2.96
CA ASN A 130 -6.83 6.68 4.38
C ASN A 130 -5.62 6.11 5.13
N LYS A 131 -5.15 4.94 4.71
CA LYS A 131 -3.94 4.32 5.22
C LYS A 131 -3.03 3.82 4.11
N ALA A 132 -1.74 3.73 4.44
CA ALA A 132 -0.68 3.18 3.61
C ALA A 132 -0.29 1.78 4.06
N VAL A 133 -0.14 0.87 3.12
CA VAL A 133 0.59 -0.38 3.29
C VAL A 133 1.94 -0.24 2.60
N VAL A 134 3.03 -0.36 3.35
CA VAL A 134 4.39 -0.36 2.78
C VAL A 134 4.84 -1.81 2.63
N VAL A 135 5.29 -2.20 1.44
CA VAL A 135 5.76 -3.56 1.18
C VAL A 135 7.26 -3.51 0.93
N SER A 136 8.03 -3.73 1.99
CA SER A 136 9.49 -3.86 1.98
C SER A 136 9.98 -4.39 3.33
N GLY A 137 11.13 -5.06 3.33
CA GLY A 137 11.92 -5.33 4.53
C GLY A 137 13.12 -4.39 4.70
N ASP A 138 13.26 -3.39 3.83
CA ASP A 138 14.41 -2.47 3.81
C ASP A 138 14.33 -1.41 4.93
N GLY A 139 15.48 -1.13 5.54
CA GLY A 139 15.63 -0.11 6.57
C GLY A 139 15.54 1.32 6.03
N ASP A 140 15.77 1.53 4.74
CA ASP A 140 15.75 2.87 4.13
C ASP A 140 14.37 3.52 4.19
N PHE A 141 13.30 2.71 4.27
CA PHE A 141 11.92 3.20 4.46
C PHE A 141 11.55 3.49 5.91
N HIS A 142 12.46 3.30 6.87
CA HIS A 142 12.20 3.54 8.29
C HIS A 142 11.65 4.95 8.55
N CYS A 143 12.19 5.99 7.91
CA CYS A 143 11.74 7.37 8.11
C CYS A 143 10.28 7.56 7.63
N LEU A 144 9.94 7.04 6.44
CA LEU A 144 8.59 7.06 5.92
C LEU A 144 7.62 6.30 6.83
N ILE A 145 7.96 5.07 7.22
CA ILE A 145 7.14 4.22 8.08
C ILE A 145 6.92 4.89 9.44
N HIS A 146 7.97 5.47 10.02
CA HIS A 146 7.89 6.20 11.28
C HIS A 146 6.91 7.37 11.20
N TYR A 147 7.07 8.21 10.18
CA TYR A 147 6.20 9.37 9.97
C TYR A 147 4.75 8.95 9.77
N LEU A 148 4.48 7.99 8.87
CA LEU A 148 3.13 7.48 8.62
C LEU A 148 2.50 6.88 9.89
N ASN A 149 3.28 6.19 10.73
CA ASN A 149 2.78 5.64 11.98
C ASN A 149 2.38 6.74 12.98
N GLN A 150 3.22 7.78 13.14
CA GLN A 150 2.93 8.93 14.01
C GLN A 150 1.66 9.67 13.58
N GLN A 151 1.42 9.78 12.27
CA GLN A 151 0.23 10.43 11.74
C GLN A 151 -1.01 9.53 11.71
N ASN A 152 -0.93 8.32 12.29
CA ASN A 152 -1.97 7.30 12.19
C ASN A 152 -2.39 7.05 10.72
N LYS A 153 -1.43 7.08 9.79
CA LYS A 153 -1.58 6.82 8.36
C LYS A 153 -1.01 5.47 7.95
N LEU A 154 -0.24 4.79 8.79
CA LEU A 154 0.26 3.44 8.52
C LEU A 154 -0.78 2.37 8.86
N GLU A 155 -1.11 1.52 7.89
CA GLU A 155 -1.91 0.31 8.08
C GLU A 155 -1.02 -0.86 8.51
N LYS A 156 -0.10 -1.27 7.63
CA LYS A 156 0.82 -2.38 7.83
C LYS A 156 2.11 -2.19 7.04
N VAL A 157 3.16 -2.85 7.51
CA VAL A 157 4.39 -3.09 6.75
C VAL A 157 4.41 -4.57 6.38
N LEU A 158 4.31 -4.89 5.10
CA LEU A 158 4.40 -6.26 4.61
C LEU A 158 5.86 -6.60 4.31
N VAL A 159 6.45 -7.36 5.21
CA VAL A 159 7.85 -7.80 5.11
C VAL A 159 7.90 -9.11 4.32
N PRO A 160 8.70 -9.21 3.24
CA PRO A 160 8.77 -10.43 2.44
C PRO A 160 9.28 -11.66 3.20
N ASP A 161 10.31 -11.46 4.02
CA ASP A 161 11.01 -12.52 4.76
C ASP A 161 11.18 -12.12 6.23
N GLU A 162 10.44 -12.78 7.12
CA GLU A 162 10.50 -12.59 8.57
C GLU A 162 11.90 -12.77 9.17
N LYS A 163 12.76 -13.59 8.54
CA LYS A 163 14.12 -13.84 9.04
C LYS A 163 15.13 -12.80 8.54
N ASN A 164 14.79 -12.04 7.50
CA ASN A 164 15.73 -11.17 6.79
C ASN A 164 15.12 -9.80 6.46
N TYR A 165 14.95 -8.95 7.47
CA TYR A 165 14.55 -7.56 7.34
C TYR A 165 15.30 -6.65 8.32
N SER A 166 15.30 -5.34 8.07
CA SER A 166 16.04 -4.38 8.89
C SER A 166 15.55 -4.35 10.34
N ALA A 167 16.50 -4.38 11.28
CA ALA A 167 16.22 -4.27 12.71
C ALA A 167 15.49 -2.94 13.06
N LEU A 168 15.66 -1.90 12.23
CA LEU A 168 14.96 -0.62 12.39
C LEU A 168 13.43 -0.75 12.31
N LEU A 169 12.92 -1.77 11.61
CA LEU A 169 11.48 -1.99 11.47
C LEU A 169 10.87 -2.73 12.66
N LYS A 170 11.68 -3.37 13.53
CA LYS A 170 11.20 -4.12 14.70
C LYS A 170 10.41 -3.26 15.67
N LYS A 171 10.68 -1.95 15.72
CA LYS A 171 9.94 -0.99 16.54
C LYS A 171 8.48 -0.79 16.13
N PHE A 172 8.06 -1.36 14.99
CA PHE A 172 6.69 -1.35 14.50
C PHE A 172 6.07 -2.76 14.50
N ALA A 173 6.47 -3.62 15.44
CA ALA A 173 6.09 -5.05 15.48
C ALA A 173 4.58 -5.29 15.33
N ASP A 174 3.75 -4.45 15.96
CA ASP A 174 2.28 -4.49 15.89
C ASP A 174 1.75 -4.17 14.47
N LYS A 175 2.54 -3.49 13.65
CA LYS A 175 2.26 -3.15 12.25
C LYS A 175 2.93 -4.08 11.25
N LEU A 176 3.77 -5.02 11.66
CA LEU A 176 4.38 -5.96 10.72
C LEU A 176 3.40 -7.07 10.32
N ALA A 177 3.55 -7.55 9.09
CA ALA A 177 2.99 -8.82 8.63
C ALA A 177 3.96 -9.44 7.62
N PHE A 178 4.06 -10.78 7.62
CA PHE A 178 5.11 -11.49 6.91
C PHE A 178 4.56 -12.28 5.71
N LEU A 179 5.22 -12.18 4.55
CA LEU A 179 4.77 -12.83 3.31
C LEU A 179 5.29 -14.27 3.17
N ASN A 180 6.41 -14.63 3.82
CA ASN A 180 6.96 -15.99 3.78
C ASN A 180 5.95 -17.06 4.23
N ASN A 181 5.03 -16.70 5.13
CA ASN A 181 3.98 -17.60 5.62
C ASN A 181 2.77 -17.71 4.66
N LEU A 182 2.78 -16.99 3.53
CA LEU A 182 1.67 -16.92 2.57
C LEU A 182 1.96 -17.64 1.25
N ASN A 183 3.08 -18.36 1.14
CA ASN A 183 3.47 -19.07 -0.09
C ASN A 183 2.34 -19.94 -0.65
N LYS A 184 1.65 -20.74 0.18
CA LYS A 184 0.53 -21.60 -0.25
C LYS A 184 -0.56 -20.85 -1.03
N LYS A 185 -0.80 -19.58 -0.66
CA LYS A 185 -1.79 -18.69 -1.27
C LYS A 185 -1.21 -17.89 -2.44
N LEU A 186 -0.01 -17.34 -2.26
CA LEU A 186 0.56 -16.31 -3.14
C LEU A 186 1.61 -16.85 -4.13
N GLU A 187 1.97 -18.12 -4.06
CA GLU A 187 2.94 -18.72 -4.96
C GLU A 187 2.35 -18.88 -6.37
N TYR A 188 3.19 -18.59 -7.35
CA TYR A 188 2.90 -18.82 -8.76
C TYR A 188 2.72 -20.31 -9.02
N LYS A 189 1.53 -20.68 -9.50
CA LYS A 189 1.22 -22.03 -9.97
C LYS A 189 1.01 -21.88 -11.48
N ASN A 190 1.59 -22.75 -12.32
CA ASN A 190 1.45 -22.78 -13.78
C ASN A 190 -0.03 -22.90 -14.23
N LYS A 191 -0.84 -21.88 -14.02
CA LYS A 191 -2.27 -21.81 -14.31
C LYS A 191 -2.56 -20.43 -14.89
N LYS A 192 -3.32 -20.37 -15.98
CA LYS A 192 -3.75 -19.11 -16.59
C LYS A 192 -4.59 -18.31 -15.59
N HIS A 193 -4.27 -17.03 -15.40
CA HIS A 193 -5.12 -16.13 -14.62
C HIS A 193 -6.36 -15.75 -15.42
N PRO A 194 -7.53 -15.60 -14.77
CA PRO A 194 -8.70 -15.06 -15.45
C PRO A 194 -8.35 -13.66 -15.93
N VAL A 195 -8.41 -13.46 -17.24
CA VAL A 195 -8.30 -12.12 -17.84
C VAL A 195 -9.56 -11.39 -17.44
N ARG A 196 -9.40 -10.23 -16.79
CA ARG A 196 -10.54 -9.37 -16.45
C ARG A 196 -11.11 -8.83 -17.76
N THR A 197 -12.18 -9.44 -18.27
CA THR A 197 -13.03 -8.78 -19.26
C THR A 197 -13.64 -7.57 -18.56
N LYS A 198 -13.52 -6.38 -19.16
CA LYS A 198 -14.16 -5.17 -18.63
C LYS A 198 -15.69 -5.40 -18.54
N PRO A 199 -16.39 -4.74 -17.59
CA PRO A 199 -17.84 -4.67 -17.62
C PRO A 199 -18.34 -3.96 -18.88
#